data_AF-A0A2E9LJ69-F1
#
_entry.id   AF-A0A2E9LJ69-F1
#
_cell.length_a   1.000
_cell.length_b   1.000
_cell.length_c   1.000
_cell.angle_alpha   90.00
_cell.angle_beta   90.00
_cell.angle_gamma   90.00
#
_symmetry.space_group_name_H-M   'P 1'
#
loop_
_entity.id
_entity.type
_entity.pdbx_description
1 polymer ?
#
loop_
_entity_poly.entity_id
_entity_poly.type
_entity_poly.pdbx_seq_one_letter_code
_entity_poly.pdbx_strand_id
1 'polypeptide(L)'
;MQYGPSGVMKRKKIIEHLAGHRRPGSTNFAGHFDKLPPELIERECVPDLVGILENVTLPATIRDHTVGALGEIGDDMAVEFLVDALGSLKTRRGASVALGRMRVAEARDPLSDHALKVSAPRWALSELGPSDTRSGILEYLKEGRLHGLRGRINTLRTTQRRLAERSLAKQFSEKVD
;
A
#
# COMPACT_ATOMS: atom_id res chain seq x y z
N MET A 1 13.14 -22.95 -30.88
CA MET A 1 12.35 -22.11 -29.95
C MET A 1 13.21 -20.93 -29.57
N GLN A 2 13.04 -19.80 -30.26
CA GLN A 2 13.84 -18.60 -30.02
C GLN A 2 13.24 -17.82 -28.85
N TYR A 3 13.96 -17.74 -27.74
CA TYR A 3 13.78 -16.69 -26.75
C TYR A 3 14.80 -15.59 -27.07
N GLY A 4 14.31 -14.43 -27.50
CA GLY A 4 15.06 -13.19 -27.67
C GLY A 4 14.25 -12.14 -28.44
N PRO A 5 14.38 -10.83 -28.16
CA PRO A 5 15.04 -10.16 -27.04
C PRO A 5 14.04 -9.76 -25.93
N SER A 6 14.52 -9.46 -24.71
CA SER A 6 13.76 -8.74 -23.67
C SER A 6 13.25 -7.42 -24.24
N GLY A 7 12.02 -7.44 -24.75
CA GLY A 7 11.36 -6.28 -25.33
C GLY A 7 10.64 -5.51 -24.23
N VAL A 8 11.41 -4.93 -23.29
CA VAL A 8 10.87 -4.05 -22.24
C VAL A 8 9.87 -3.10 -22.89
N MET A 9 8.62 -3.17 -22.44
CA MET A 9 7.52 -2.45 -23.06
C MET A 9 7.87 -0.95 -23.06
N LYS A 10 7.99 -0.34 -24.24
CA LYS A 10 8.39 1.07 -24.33
C LYS A 10 7.44 1.93 -23.50
N ARG A 11 7.99 2.85 -22.71
CA ARG A 11 7.24 3.80 -21.84
C ARG A 11 6.00 4.44 -22.49
N LYS A 12 6.06 4.71 -23.80
CA LYS A 12 4.91 5.22 -24.58
C LYS A 12 3.73 4.24 -24.65
N LYS A 13 4.00 2.94 -24.89
CA LYS A 13 2.96 1.89 -24.89
C LYS A 13 2.36 1.69 -23.50
N ILE A 14 3.18 1.76 -22.45
CA ILE A 14 2.72 1.70 -21.06
C ILE A 14 1.69 2.82 -20.82
N ILE A 15 2.02 4.05 -21.21
CA ILE A 15 1.12 5.21 -21.07
C ILE A 15 -0.18 5.01 -21.88
N GLU A 16 -0.10 4.48 -23.10
CA GLU A 16 -1.29 4.20 -23.93
C GLU A 16 -2.21 3.17 -23.29
N HIS A 17 -1.68 2.06 -22.77
CA HIS A 17 -2.45 1.05 -22.05
C HIS A 17 -3.07 1.60 -20.77
N LEU A 18 -2.31 2.36 -19.98
CA LEU A 18 -2.81 2.99 -18.76
C LEU A 18 -3.86 4.07 -19.06
N ALA A 19 -3.73 4.80 -20.17
CA ALA A 19 -4.74 5.77 -20.59
C ALA A 19 -6.04 5.10 -21.05
N GLY A 20 -5.94 3.92 -21.67
CA GLY A 20 -7.08 3.12 -22.12
C GLY A 20 -7.75 2.31 -21.00
N HIS A 21 -7.06 2.06 -19.88
CA HIS A 21 -7.64 1.32 -18.76
C HIS A 21 -8.73 2.14 -18.08
N ARG A 22 -9.95 1.58 -18.01
CA ARG A 22 -11.06 2.21 -17.33
C ARG A 22 -11.35 1.45 -16.05
N ARG A 23 -11.08 2.06 -14.89
CA ARG A 23 -11.40 1.44 -13.60
C ARG A 23 -12.88 1.07 -13.53
N PRO A 24 -13.21 -0.14 -13.04
CA PRO A 24 -14.58 -0.49 -12.72
C PRO A 24 -15.13 0.53 -11.71
N GLY A 25 -16.36 1.00 -11.93
CA GLY A 25 -17.09 1.78 -10.91
C GLY A 25 -17.47 0.96 -9.68
N SER A 26 -17.19 -0.35 -9.66
CA SER A 26 -17.54 -1.25 -8.58
C SER A 26 -16.66 -1.03 -7.35
N THR A 27 -17.23 -1.33 -6.19
CA THR A 27 -16.54 -1.36 -4.88
C THR A 27 -15.62 -2.57 -4.72
N ASN A 28 -15.56 -3.47 -5.71
CA ASN A 28 -14.65 -4.61 -5.70
C ASN A 28 -13.23 -4.17 -6.07
N PHE A 29 -12.49 -3.70 -5.08
CA PHE A 29 -11.11 -3.25 -5.22
C PHE A 29 -10.16 -4.37 -5.66
N ALA A 30 -10.47 -5.62 -5.28
CA ALA A 30 -9.72 -6.81 -5.67
C ALA A 30 -9.79 -7.12 -7.17
N GLY A 31 -10.54 -6.37 -7.98
CA GLY A 31 -10.61 -6.55 -9.44
C GLY A 31 -10.23 -5.32 -10.25
N HIS A 32 -9.71 -4.26 -9.62
CA HIS A 32 -9.47 -2.97 -10.30
C HIS A 32 -8.34 -3.03 -11.33
N PHE A 33 -7.41 -3.96 -11.21
CA PHE A 33 -6.23 -4.07 -12.07
C PHE A 33 -6.11 -5.40 -12.81
N ASP A 34 -7.10 -6.29 -12.71
CA ASP A 34 -7.07 -7.63 -13.31
C ASP A 34 -7.03 -7.63 -14.85
N LYS A 35 -7.39 -6.50 -15.48
CA LYS A 35 -7.39 -6.34 -16.95
C LYS A 35 -6.14 -5.66 -17.48
N LEU A 36 -5.10 -5.48 -16.66
CA LEU A 36 -3.83 -4.95 -17.14
C LEU A 36 -3.13 -5.98 -18.04
N PRO A 37 -2.44 -5.54 -19.10
CA PRO A 37 -1.68 -6.44 -19.96
C PRO A 37 -0.59 -7.15 -19.13
N PRO A 38 -0.40 -8.47 -19.28
CA PRO A 38 0.59 -9.24 -18.54
C PRO A 38 2.01 -8.71 -18.75
N GLU A 39 2.29 -8.13 -19.93
CA GLU A 39 3.58 -7.49 -20.25
C GLU A 39 3.88 -6.27 -19.38
N LEU A 40 2.87 -5.71 -18.70
CA LEU A 40 3.00 -4.55 -17.80
C LEU A 40 3.18 -4.96 -16.33
N ILE A 41 2.91 -6.23 -16.01
CA ILE A 41 3.04 -6.83 -14.68
C ILE A 41 4.44 -7.47 -14.49
N GLU A 42 5.34 -7.24 -15.44
CA GLU A 42 6.73 -7.69 -15.35
C GLU A 42 7.55 -6.78 -14.44
N ARG A 43 8.40 -7.38 -13.58
CA ARG A 43 9.29 -6.64 -12.67
C ARG A 43 10.23 -5.68 -13.41
N GLU A 44 10.57 -5.98 -14.67
CA GLU A 44 11.40 -5.14 -15.53
C GLU A 44 10.74 -3.78 -15.84
N CYS A 45 9.40 -3.66 -15.74
CA CYS A 45 8.67 -2.43 -15.98
C CYS A 45 8.61 -1.49 -14.75
N VAL A 46 9.04 -1.93 -13.56
CA VAL A 46 9.03 -1.14 -12.32
C VAL A 46 9.72 0.23 -12.47
N PRO A 47 10.99 0.34 -12.95
CA PRO A 47 11.65 1.64 -13.08
C PRO A 47 10.94 2.59 -14.06
N ASP A 48 10.37 2.06 -15.14
CA ASP A 48 9.61 2.87 -16.10
C ASP A 48 8.30 3.40 -15.50
N LEU A 49 7.60 2.55 -14.72
CA LEU A 49 6.38 2.92 -14.00
C LEU A 49 6.66 3.96 -12.91
N VAL A 50 7.73 3.80 -12.14
CA VAL A 50 8.17 4.80 -11.14
C VAL A 50 8.43 6.14 -11.81
N GLY A 51 9.16 6.15 -12.93
CA GLY A 51 9.37 7.39 -13.68
C GLY A 51 8.07 8.03 -14.19
N ILE A 52 7.06 7.25 -14.54
CA ILE A 52 5.72 7.76 -14.93
C ILE A 52 5.00 8.36 -13.71
N LEU A 53 5.12 7.74 -12.54
CA LEU A 53 4.48 8.20 -11.30
C LEU A 53 5.00 9.56 -10.83
N GLU A 54 6.32 9.77 -10.92
CA GLU A 54 7.00 11.01 -10.56
C GLU A 54 6.73 12.15 -11.56
N ASN A 55 6.32 11.82 -12.78
CA ASN A 55 6.08 12.82 -13.80
C ASN A 55 4.77 13.59 -13.55
N VAL A 56 4.91 14.76 -12.94
CA VAL A 56 3.79 15.67 -12.59
C VAL A 56 3.04 16.18 -13.83
N THR A 57 3.65 16.17 -15.01
CA THR A 57 3.00 16.62 -16.26
C THR A 57 1.95 15.63 -16.78
N LEU A 58 1.99 14.37 -16.33
CA LEU A 58 1.03 13.36 -16.75
C LEU A 58 -0.31 13.49 -16.02
N PRO A 59 -1.42 13.14 -16.69
CA PRO A 59 -2.73 13.11 -16.06
C PRO A 59 -2.73 12.27 -14.79
N ALA A 60 -3.39 12.78 -13.75
CA ALA A 60 -3.50 12.09 -12.47
C ALA A 60 -4.19 10.71 -12.58
N THR A 61 -5.00 10.48 -13.62
CA THR A 61 -5.57 9.17 -13.95
C THR A 61 -4.50 8.15 -14.35
N ILE A 62 -3.53 8.55 -15.19
CA ILE A 62 -2.42 7.70 -15.62
C ILE A 62 -1.55 7.35 -14.41
N ARG A 63 -1.24 8.34 -13.57
CA ARG A 63 -0.51 8.11 -12.31
C ARG A 63 -1.24 7.14 -11.39
N ASP A 64 -2.55 7.29 -11.21
CA ASP A 64 -3.35 6.37 -10.38
C ASP A 64 -3.41 4.94 -10.96
N HIS A 65 -3.42 4.76 -12.28
CA HIS A 65 -3.29 3.43 -12.89
C HIS A 65 -1.88 2.85 -12.75
N THR A 66 -0.85 3.71 -12.83
CA THR A 66 0.56 3.33 -12.65
C THR A 66 0.80 2.75 -11.26
N VAL A 67 0.27 3.41 -10.22
CA VAL A 67 0.32 2.94 -8.83
C VAL A 67 -0.36 1.58 -8.68
N GLY A 68 -1.50 1.39 -9.36
CA GLY A 68 -2.18 0.10 -9.39
C GLY A 68 -1.36 -1.02 -10.01
N ALA A 69 -0.76 -0.74 -11.16
CA ALA A 69 0.13 -1.67 -11.86
C ALA A 69 1.32 -2.08 -11.00
N LEU A 70 1.96 -1.12 -10.32
CA LEU A 70 3.04 -1.40 -9.37
C LEU A 70 2.60 -2.36 -8.26
N GLY A 71 1.35 -2.22 -7.79
CA GLY A 71 0.75 -3.14 -6.83
C GLY A 71 0.53 -4.56 -7.36
N GLU A 72 0.18 -4.71 -8.64
CA GLU A 72 0.05 -6.04 -9.28
C GLU A 72 1.40 -6.73 -9.46
N ILE A 73 2.45 -5.96 -9.75
CA ILE A 73 3.81 -6.51 -9.85
C ILE A 73 4.25 -7.06 -8.49
N GLY A 74 3.89 -6.37 -7.41
CA GLY A 74 4.24 -6.79 -6.05
C GLY A 74 5.73 -6.69 -5.75
N ASP A 75 6.44 -5.75 -6.38
CA ASP A 75 7.86 -5.51 -6.10
C ASP A 75 8.03 -4.66 -4.84
N ASP A 76 8.85 -5.13 -3.91
CA ASP A 76 9.14 -4.43 -2.65
C ASP A 76 9.74 -3.04 -2.89
N MET A 77 10.47 -2.83 -3.99
CA MET A 77 11.00 -1.50 -4.34
C MET A 77 9.90 -0.48 -4.62
N ALA A 78 8.70 -0.92 -5.02
CA ALA A 78 7.58 -0.03 -5.28
C ALA A 78 6.89 0.43 -3.99
N VAL A 79 7.11 -0.24 -2.85
CA VAL A 79 6.39 0.02 -1.59
C VAL A 79 6.57 1.46 -1.12
N GLU A 80 7.79 1.99 -1.14
CA GLU A 80 8.07 3.37 -0.74
C GLU A 80 7.31 4.38 -1.60
N PHE A 81 7.31 4.18 -2.93
CA PHE A 81 6.57 5.01 -3.87
C PHE A 81 5.05 4.89 -3.71
N LEU A 82 4.54 3.70 -3.38
CA LEU A 82 3.12 3.48 -3.11
C LEU A 82 2.68 4.19 -1.82
N VAL A 83 3.52 4.18 -0.79
CA VAL A 83 3.27 4.91 0.46
C VAL A 83 3.25 6.42 0.22
N ASP A 84 4.20 6.96 -0.53
CA ASP A 84 4.21 8.39 -0.89
C ASP A 84 2.97 8.76 -1.73
N ALA A 85 2.55 7.88 -2.64
CA ALA A 85 1.35 8.07 -3.46
C ALA A 85 0.03 8.12 -2.67
N LEU A 86 0.00 7.71 -1.39
CA LEU A 86 -1.15 7.91 -0.50
C LEU A 86 -1.41 9.38 -0.16
N GLY A 87 -0.38 10.23 -0.20
CA GLY A 87 -0.49 11.66 0.09
C GLY A 87 -1.35 12.43 -0.93
N SER A 88 -1.43 11.95 -2.17
CA SER A 88 -2.17 12.63 -3.24
C SER A 88 -3.62 12.12 -3.35
N LEU A 89 -4.59 13.05 -3.36
CA LEU A 89 -6.03 12.73 -3.40
C LEU A 89 -6.46 11.88 -4.60
N LYS A 90 -5.72 11.98 -5.71
CA LYS A 90 -6.01 11.29 -6.97
C LYS A 90 -5.40 9.89 -7.02
N THR A 91 -4.24 9.69 -6.38
CA THR A 91 -3.45 8.43 -6.41
C THR A 91 -3.67 7.55 -5.17
N ARG A 92 -4.19 8.13 -4.08
CA ARG A 92 -4.44 7.40 -2.82
C ARG A 92 -5.31 6.16 -2.99
N ARG A 93 -6.24 6.15 -3.98
CA ARG A 93 -7.10 5.00 -4.25
C ARG A 93 -6.28 3.84 -4.82
N GLY A 94 -5.52 4.07 -5.88
CA GLY A 94 -4.61 3.07 -6.44
C GLY A 94 -3.61 2.58 -5.40
N ALA A 95 -3.02 3.51 -4.64
CA ALA A 95 -2.01 3.19 -3.63
C ALA A 95 -2.59 2.30 -2.53
N SER A 96 -3.80 2.62 -2.05
CA SER A 96 -4.46 1.79 -1.05
C SER A 96 -4.70 0.38 -1.53
N VAL A 97 -5.20 0.23 -2.76
CA VAL A 97 -5.48 -1.11 -3.33
C VAL A 97 -4.19 -1.90 -3.52
N ALA A 98 -3.15 -1.28 -4.07
CA ALA A 98 -1.83 -1.88 -4.25
C ALA A 98 -1.25 -2.38 -2.92
N LEU A 99 -1.21 -1.52 -1.90
CA LEU A 99 -0.66 -1.86 -0.58
C LEU A 99 -1.47 -2.95 0.14
N GLY A 100 -2.80 -2.96 -0.04
CA GLY A 100 -3.67 -4.02 0.46
C GLY A 100 -3.40 -5.37 -0.20
N ARG A 101 -3.24 -5.39 -1.54
CA ARG A 101 -2.91 -6.60 -2.31
C ARG A 101 -1.55 -7.17 -1.93
N MET A 102 -0.56 -6.30 -1.83
CA MET A 102 0.80 -6.67 -1.41
C MET A 102 0.89 -7.05 0.07
N ARG A 103 -0.15 -6.77 0.88
CA ARG A 103 -0.19 -7.01 2.33
C ARG A 103 1.01 -6.40 3.07
N VAL A 104 1.43 -5.23 2.65
CA VAL A 104 2.56 -4.49 3.24
C VAL A 104 2.18 -4.01 4.63
N ALA A 105 2.73 -4.66 5.67
CA ALA A 105 2.43 -4.31 7.06
C ALA A 105 2.77 -2.84 7.38
N GLU A 106 3.85 -2.31 6.79
CA GLU A 106 4.30 -0.93 7.01
C GLU A 106 3.30 0.11 6.50
N ALA A 107 2.50 -0.24 5.49
CA ALA A 107 1.49 0.64 4.92
C ALA A 107 0.28 0.84 5.83
N ARG A 108 0.15 0.06 6.90
CA ARG A 108 -1.04 0.04 7.74
C ARG A 108 -1.34 1.37 8.42
N ASP A 109 -0.32 2.05 8.93
CA ASP A 109 -0.48 3.33 9.60
C ASP A 109 -0.92 4.42 8.60
N PRO A 110 -0.25 4.62 7.45
CA PRO A 110 -0.72 5.59 6.48
C PRO A 110 -2.10 5.21 5.90
N LEU A 111 -2.42 3.93 5.72
CA LEU A 111 -3.77 3.50 5.34
C LEU A 111 -4.83 3.85 6.40
N SER A 112 -4.49 3.75 7.69
CA SER A 112 -5.40 4.09 8.79
C SER A 112 -5.75 5.57 8.81
N ASP A 113 -4.78 6.45 8.57
CA ASP A 113 -5.01 7.90 8.50
C ASP A 113 -5.92 8.29 7.32
N HIS A 114 -5.82 7.54 6.21
CA HIS A 114 -6.63 7.77 5.02
C HIS A 114 -7.97 7.01 5.01
N ALA A 115 -8.16 6.01 5.87
CA ALA A 115 -9.35 5.16 5.94
C ALA A 115 -10.65 5.92 6.28
N LEU A 116 -10.55 7.03 7.00
CA LEU A 116 -11.70 7.91 7.29
C LEU A 116 -12.15 8.71 6.07
N LYS A 117 -11.28 8.87 5.06
CA LYS A 117 -11.52 9.74 3.89
C LYS A 117 -11.98 8.97 2.65
N VAL A 118 -11.62 7.68 2.53
CA VAL A 118 -11.86 6.85 1.33
C VAL A 118 -12.13 5.41 1.73
N SER A 119 -12.98 4.71 0.98
CA SER A 119 -13.29 3.28 1.19
C SER A 119 -12.14 2.32 0.82
N ALA A 120 -11.26 2.69 -0.11
CA ALA A 120 -10.15 1.85 -0.56
C ALA A 120 -9.13 1.50 0.57
N PRO A 121 -8.65 2.45 1.40
CA PRO A 121 -7.79 2.10 2.54
C PRO A 121 -8.47 1.17 3.55
N ARG A 122 -9.79 1.29 3.74
CA ARG A 122 -10.54 0.39 4.62
C ARG A 122 -10.55 -1.05 4.11
N TRP A 123 -10.68 -1.23 2.79
CA TRP A 123 -10.53 -2.54 2.16
C TRP A 123 -9.10 -3.07 2.31
N ALA A 124 -8.10 -2.23 2.05
CA ALA A 124 -6.69 -2.61 2.20
C ALA A 124 -6.36 -3.08 3.63
N LEU A 125 -6.87 -2.38 4.65
CA LEU A 125 -6.75 -2.78 6.05
C LEU A 125 -7.42 -4.12 6.37
N SER A 126 -8.49 -4.48 5.64
CA SER A 126 -9.12 -5.78 5.74
C SER A 126 -8.22 -6.88 5.18
N GLU A 127 -7.55 -6.64 4.06
CA GLU A 127 -6.60 -7.59 3.44
C GLU A 127 -5.33 -7.78 4.27
N LEU A 128 -4.87 -6.72 4.93
CA LEU A 128 -3.78 -6.75 5.92
C LEU A 128 -4.15 -7.55 7.18
N GLY A 129 -5.43 -7.87 7.38
CA GLY A 129 -5.93 -8.55 8.56
C GLY A 129 -5.87 -7.71 9.85
N PRO A 130 -6.47 -8.20 10.95
CA PRO A 130 -6.54 -7.47 12.21
C PRO A 130 -5.15 -7.32 12.87
N SER A 131 -4.70 -6.07 13.10
CA SER A 131 -3.54 -5.74 13.97
C SER A 131 -3.86 -5.97 15.42
N ASP A 132 -5.13 -6.21 15.73
CA ASP A 132 -5.61 -6.35 17.09
C ASP A 132 -5.14 -7.67 17.71
N THR A 133 -4.44 -8.48 16.92
CA THR A 133 -3.70 -9.63 17.38
C THR A 133 -2.54 -9.16 18.26
N ARG A 134 -2.47 -9.70 19.49
CA ARG A 134 -1.44 -9.42 20.51
C ARG A 134 -0.02 -9.24 19.94
N SER A 135 0.36 -10.09 18.99
CA SER A 135 1.67 -10.08 18.35
C SER A 135 1.94 -8.81 17.54
N GLY A 136 0.95 -8.32 16.78
CA GLY A 136 1.09 -7.09 15.99
C GLY A 136 1.30 -5.87 16.88
N ILE A 137 0.57 -5.78 17.99
CA ILE A 137 0.77 -4.67 18.95
C ILE A 137 2.13 -4.76 19.64
N LEU A 138 2.59 -5.96 20.00
CA LEU A 138 3.92 -6.17 20.61
C LEU A 138 5.08 -5.85 19.65
N GLU A 139 4.88 -6.10 18.35
CA GLU A 139 5.87 -5.81 17.31
C GLU A 139 6.00 -4.30 17.07
N TYR A 140 4.88 -3.60 16.91
CA TYR A 140 4.84 -2.13 16.82
C TYR A 140 5.47 -1.44 18.05
N LEU A 141 5.30 -2.04 19.23
CA LEU A 141 5.93 -1.58 20.46
C LEU A 141 7.45 -1.71 20.43
N LYS A 142 7.97 -2.86 19.99
CA LYS A 142 9.42 -3.05 19.81
C LYS A 142 10.02 -2.04 18.83
N GLU A 143 9.29 -1.67 17.80
CA GLU A 143 9.72 -0.70 16.79
C GLU A 143 9.59 0.77 17.23
N GLY A 144 8.98 1.05 18.39
CA GLY A 144 8.83 2.42 18.91
C GLY A 144 7.81 3.28 18.16
N ARG A 145 6.93 2.67 17.37
CA ARG A 145 5.91 3.37 16.57
C ARG A 145 4.67 3.65 17.43
N LEU A 146 4.61 4.83 18.04
CA LEU A 146 3.59 5.22 19.03
C LEU A 146 2.34 5.90 18.44
N HIS A 147 2.35 6.23 17.15
CA HIS A 147 1.27 7.00 16.53
C HIS A 147 -0.01 6.15 16.40
N GLY A 148 -1.16 6.67 16.85
CA GLY A 148 -2.45 5.96 16.81
C GLY A 148 -2.58 4.76 17.76
N LEU A 149 -1.53 4.41 18.52
CA LEU A 149 -1.49 3.25 19.41
C LEU A 149 -2.54 3.33 20.53
N ARG A 150 -2.78 4.52 21.08
CA ARG A 150 -3.78 4.75 22.13
C ARG A 150 -5.20 4.39 21.67
N GLY A 151 -5.55 4.72 20.43
CA GLY A 151 -6.85 4.34 19.86
C GLY A 151 -7.02 2.84 19.73
N ARG A 152 -5.91 2.13 19.40
CA ARG A 152 -5.87 0.68 19.16
C ARG A 152 -5.77 -0.13 20.47
N ILE A 153 -5.13 0.39 21.50
CA ILE A 153 -5.17 -0.18 22.86
C ILE A 153 -6.59 -0.14 23.44
N ASN A 154 -7.37 0.88 23.07
CA ASN A 154 -8.76 1.02 23.49
C ASN A 154 -9.73 0.05 22.80
N THR A 155 -9.39 -0.49 21.62
CA THR A 155 -10.21 -1.51 20.95
C THR A 155 -10.01 -2.92 21.52
N LEU A 156 -8.95 -3.14 22.30
CA LEU A 156 -8.67 -4.43 22.95
C LEU A 156 -9.61 -4.74 24.12
N ARG A 157 -9.81 -6.03 24.38
CA ARG A 157 -10.42 -6.52 25.62
C ARG A 157 -9.55 -6.12 26.82
N THR A 158 -10.20 -5.86 27.96
CA THR A 158 -9.60 -5.29 29.19
C THR A 158 -8.33 -6.01 29.65
N THR A 159 -8.27 -7.33 29.52
CA THR A 159 -7.10 -8.13 29.91
C THR A 159 -5.90 -7.91 28.98
N GLN A 160 -6.15 -7.78 27.67
CA GLN A 160 -5.12 -7.58 26.66
C GLN A 160 -4.58 -6.14 26.70
N ARG A 161 -5.45 -5.17 26.95
CA ARG A 161 -5.09 -3.76 27.17
C ARG A 161 -4.05 -3.59 28.28
N ARG A 162 -4.31 -4.17 29.46
CA ARG A 162 -3.39 -4.07 30.62
C ARG A 162 -2.02 -4.68 30.34
N LEU A 163 -1.94 -5.74 29.55
CA LEU A 163 -0.67 -6.36 29.19
C LEU A 163 0.13 -5.50 28.21
N ALA A 164 -0.53 -4.91 27.20
CA ALA A 164 0.10 -3.99 26.27
C ALA A 164 0.62 -2.71 26.99
N GLU A 165 -0.19 -2.12 27.88
CA GLU A 165 0.18 -0.94 28.68
C GLU A 165 1.36 -1.21 29.61
N ARG A 166 1.40 -2.39 30.26
CA ARG A 166 2.55 -2.78 31.10
C ARG A 166 3.84 -2.96 30.28
N SER A 167 3.73 -3.53 29.08
CA SER A 167 4.89 -3.71 28.20
C SER A 167 5.42 -2.37 27.68
N LEU A 168 4.53 -1.42 27.38
CA LEU A 168 4.86 -0.02 27.09
C LEU A 168 5.66 0.58 28.25
N ALA A 169 5.09 0.56 29.45
CA ALA A 169 5.70 1.18 30.64
C ALA A 169 7.11 0.64 30.89
N LYS A 170 7.32 -0.67 30.68
CA LYS A 170 8.63 -1.32 30.83
C LYS A 170 9.65 -0.86 29.78
N GLN A 171 9.25 -0.74 28.51
CA GLN A 171 10.16 -0.26 27.46
C GLN A 171 10.53 1.21 27.64
N PHE A 172 9.62 2.04 28.17
CA PHE A 172 9.93 3.43 28.50
C PHE A 172 10.87 3.54 29.70
N SER A 173 10.73 2.68 30.72
CA SER A 173 11.70 2.65 31.82
C SER A 173 13.08 2.17 31.36
N GLU A 174 13.17 1.18 30.47
CA GLU A 174 14.45 0.63 29.99
C GLU A 174 15.21 1.57 29.02
N LYS A 175 14.57 2.62 28.48
CA LYS A 175 15.20 3.60 27.58
C LYS A 175 15.52 4.95 28.25
N VAL A 176 15.13 5.12 29.52
CA VAL A 176 15.32 6.37 30.29
C VAL A 176 16.48 6.25 31.30
N ASP A 177 16.99 5.03 31.53
CA ASP A 177 18.29 4.77 32.17
C ASP A 177 19.41 4.65 31.12
#